data_AF-A0A2J8A124-F1
#
_entry.id   AF-A0A2J8A124-F1
#
_cell.length_a   1.000
_cell.length_b   1.000
_cell.length_c   1.000
_cell.angle_alpha   90.00
_cell.angle_beta   90.00
_cell.angle_gamma   90.00
#
_symmetry.space_group_name_H-M   'P 1'
#
loop_
_entity.id
_entity.type
_entity.pdbx_description
1 polymer ?
#
loop_
_entity_poly.entity_id
_entity_poly.type
_entity_poly.pdbx_seq_one_letter_code
_entity_poly.pdbx_strand_id
1 'polypeptide(L)'
;MRYSKPGRDQGGGMNSVVIAAAATLSLLVASTWLLWPASRSKPLVVSNATAVTSTAAAQPVQDDGPVSQEAQRLAAVYKKMADEFTNGDLDPAVIGQLRGWFHGLEGKADTPWPRRYTELEEPLRFGAVRLLVVPLDESPAVLRIAAGVTADVMRLLPLGAKVFANSRGNYHSTIFHTSQPTDPRADPTLPDGGVDLSLRPAQRRTMTPAEWGHELETMRRLVSETPVPVLRLERVVQAASGVLLLTWTEVGEGAVIPDLRRRLREAFPGASTKQATIIHSSMLRIAVAAISAAAERWSARLRGTRYSPAALWLIRETEFSTIAGEREVLTLADPAAAPRRW
;
A
#
# COMPACT_ATOMS: atom_id res chain seq x y z
N MET A 1 59.43 -8.06 57.17
CA MET A 1 58.50 -7.29 58.05
C MET A 1 57.09 -7.43 57.46
N ARG A 2 56.05 -7.65 58.29
CA ARG A 2 54.97 -6.68 58.65
C ARG A 2 54.39 -5.90 57.46
N TYR A 3 53.07 -5.78 57.23
CA TYR A 3 51.83 -6.18 57.96
C TYR A 3 50.72 -6.46 56.90
N SER A 4 49.94 -7.54 56.99
CA SER A 4 48.55 -7.61 57.53
C SER A 4 47.40 -7.21 56.59
N LYS A 5 46.36 -8.07 56.50
CA LYS A 5 44.98 -7.68 56.12
C LYS A 5 44.31 -6.96 57.31
N PRO A 6 43.40 -6.01 57.08
CA PRO A 6 41.96 -6.30 57.05
C PRO A 6 41.29 -5.68 55.80
N GLY A 7 39.97 -5.73 55.57
CA GLY A 7 38.85 -6.36 56.29
C GLY A 7 37.61 -6.42 55.38
N ARG A 8 36.50 -7.02 55.82
CA ARG A 8 35.21 -6.89 55.14
C ARG A 8 34.54 -5.59 55.55
N ASP A 9 33.73 -5.02 54.67
CA ASP A 9 32.49 -4.39 55.09
C ASP A 9 31.36 -4.66 54.07
N GLN A 10 30.11 -4.63 54.52
CA GLN A 10 28.93 -4.91 53.68
C GLN A 10 28.01 -3.69 53.61
N GLY A 11 28.15 -2.88 52.56
CA GLY A 11 27.24 -1.79 52.24
C GLY A 11 26.19 -2.21 51.22
N GLY A 12 24.93 -2.36 51.63
CA GLY A 12 23.82 -2.68 50.73
C GLY A 12 23.38 -1.48 49.89
N GLY A 13 23.49 -1.58 48.55
CA GLY A 13 22.99 -0.58 47.60
C GLY A 13 21.89 -1.15 46.72
N MET A 14 20.63 -0.83 47.03
CA MET A 14 19.47 -1.22 46.20
C MET A 14 19.38 -0.33 44.93
N ASN A 15 20.14 -0.67 43.89
CA ASN A 15 19.96 -0.06 42.58
C ASN A 15 18.74 -0.66 41.87
N SER A 16 17.58 -0.05 42.10
CA SER A 16 16.35 -0.31 41.36
C SER A 16 16.53 0.01 39.87
N VAL A 17 16.81 -1.02 39.05
CA VAL A 17 16.86 -0.88 37.60
C VAL A 17 15.44 -0.67 37.06
N VAL A 18 15.07 0.59 36.88
CA VAL A 18 13.83 0.98 36.21
C VAL A 18 13.96 0.60 34.73
N ILE A 19 13.36 -0.53 34.36
CA ILE A 19 13.16 -0.89 32.95
C ILE A 19 12.08 0.02 32.38
N ALA A 20 12.51 1.18 31.88
CA ALA A 20 11.63 2.12 31.21
C ALA A 20 11.07 1.50 29.92
N ALA A 21 9.74 1.49 29.79
CA ALA A 21 9.07 1.01 28.59
C ALA A 21 9.29 1.98 27.42
N ALA A 22 10.33 1.74 26.63
CA ALA A 22 10.65 2.53 25.45
C ALA A 22 9.58 2.31 24.35
N ALA A 23 8.66 3.27 24.22
CA ALA A 23 7.63 3.26 23.19
C ALA A 23 8.24 3.63 21.83
N THR A 24 8.71 2.64 21.07
CA THR A 24 9.28 2.82 19.73
C THR A 24 8.20 3.18 18.70
N LEU A 25 7.81 4.47 18.68
CA LEU A 25 6.87 5.01 17.70
C LEU A 25 7.57 5.25 16.35
N SER A 26 7.78 4.18 15.58
CA SER A 26 8.36 4.28 14.24
C SER A 26 7.42 5.03 13.28
N LEU A 27 7.78 6.27 12.91
CA LEU A 27 7.01 7.08 11.97
C LEU A 27 7.00 6.45 10.57
N LEU A 28 5.90 5.77 10.22
CA LEU A 28 5.59 5.28 8.88
C LEU A 28 5.10 6.43 7.96
N VAL A 29 5.97 7.41 7.74
CA VAL A 29 5.74 8.56 6.86
C VAL A 29 6.36 8.32 5.48
N ALA A 30 5.70 8.82 4.43
CA ALA A 30 6.09 8.72 3.02
C ALA A 30 6.08 7.30 2.40
N SER A 31 4.88 6.71 2.19
CA SER A 31 4.65 5.54 1.30
C SER A 31 3.21 5.45 0.74
N THR A 32 2.55 6.58 0.46
CA THR A 32 1.09 6.63 0.19
C THR A 32 0.69 7.66 -0.90
N TRP A 33 1.33 7.64 -2.08
CA TRP A 33 1.55 8.84 -2.95
C TRP A 33 1.96 8.45 -4.39
N LEU A 34 1.57 8.98 -5.60
CA LEU A 34 0.54 9.90 -6.18
C LEU A 34 0.21 9.56 -7.71
N LEU A 35 -1.04 9.25 -8.14
CA LEU A 35 -1.96 9.89 -9.17
C LEU A 35 -1.64 9.99 -10.74
N TRP A 36 -2.56 10.58 -11.58
CA TRP A 36 -2.80 10.59 -13.11
C TRP A 36 -1.69 10.99 -14.16
N PRO A 37 -1.87 11.33 -15.51
CA PRO A 37 -3.03 11.84 -16.34
C PRO A 37 -3.26 11.42 -17.85
N ALA A 38 -4.37 11.95 -18.45
CA ALA A 38 -4.67 12.19 -19.91
C ALA A 38 -4.89 10.98 -20.87
N SER A 39 -5.62 11.04 -22.02
CA SER A 39 -6.31 12.11 -22.79
C SER A 39 -7.54 11.61 -23.60
N ARG A 40 -8.59 12.44 -23.69
CA ARG A 40 -9.67 12.58 -24.72
C ARG A 40 -10.01 11.39 -25.66
N SER A 41 -11.23 10.86 -25.53
CA SER A 41 -11.98 10.18 -26.60
C SER A 41 -13.17 11.04 -27.09
N LYS A 42 -13.51 10.97 -28.38
CA LYS A 42 -14.73 11.59 -28.94
C LYS A 42 -15.99 10.77 -28.55
N PRO A 43 -17.19 11.38 -28.50
CA PRO A 43 -18.40 10.68 -28.05
C PRO A 43 -18.80 9.57 -29.01
N LEU A 44 -19.02 8.38 -28.47
CA LEU A 44 -19.61 7.25 -29.17
C LEU A 44 -21.10 7.23 -28.84
N VAL A 45 -21.95 7.49 -29.84
CA VAL A 45 -23.41 7.45 -29.68
C VAL A 45 -23.82 5.99 -29.52
N VAL A 46 -24.28 5.62 -28.33
CA VAL A 46 -24.84 4.29 -28.04
C VAL A 46 -26.31 4.46 -27.69
N SER A 47 -27.18 3.85 -28.49
CA SER A 47 -28.63 3.94 -28.35
C SER A 47 -29.14 3.28 -27.06
N ASN A 48 -30.31 3.72 -26.60
CA ASN A 48 -30.94 3.24 -25.37
C ASN A 48 -31.11 1.71 -25.33
N ALA A 49 -30.64 1.10 -24.25
CA ALA A 49 -31.01 -0.26 -23.84
C ALA A 49 -31.53 -0.21 -22.39
N THR A 50 -32.73 -0.74 -22.16
CA THR A 50 -33.48 -0.57 -20.90
C THR A 50 -32.88 -1.44 -19.79
N ALA A 51 -32.13 -0.82 -18.86
CA ALA A 51 -31.54 -1.54 -17.74
C ALA A 51 -32.60 -1.86 -16.67
N VAL A 52 -32.81 -3.15 -16.38
CA VAL A 52 -33.74 -3.61 -15.33
C VAL A 52 -33.13 -3.37 -13.94
N THR A 53 -33.81 -2.57 -13.12
CA THR A 53 -33.31 -2.08 -11.83
C THR A 53 -33.43 -3.14 -10.72
N SER A 54 -32.51 -4.10 -10.67
CA SER A 54 -32.44 -5.07 -9.56
C SER A 54 -31.69 -4.49 -8.35
N THR A 55 -32.38 -3.72 -7.51
CA THR A 55 -31.87 -3.26 -6.21
C THR A 55 -32.02 -4.32 -5.12
N ALA A 56 -31.32 -5.45 -5.28
CA ALA A 56 -31.13 -6.40 -4.19
C ALA A 56 -30.24 -5.76 -3.12
N ALA A 57 -30.78 -5.51 -1.93
CA ALA A 57 -30.00 -5.07 -0.79
C ALA A 57 -29.10 -6.23 -0.32
N ALA A 58 -27.78 -6.02 -0.31
CA ALA A 58 -26.85 -7.02 0.20
C ALA A 58 -27.10 -7.24 1.70
N GLN A 59 -27.51 -8.44 2.08
CA GLN A 59 -27.59 -8.83 3.48
C GLN A 59 -26.17 -8.96 4.07
N PRO A 60 -25.98 -8.67 5.37
CA PRO A 60 -24.69 -8.86 6.02
C PRO A 60 -24.35 -10.35 6.05
N VAL A 61 -23.29 -10.74 5.34
CA VAL A 61 -22.75 -12.09 5.38
C VAL A 61 -22.18 -12.34 6.79
N GLN A 62 -22.61 -13.41 7.44
CA GLN A 62 -22.06 -13.79 8.74
C GLN A 62 -20.57 -14.14 8.62
N ASP A 63 -19.76 -13.63 9.53
CA ASP A 63 -18.29 -13.66 9.44
C ASP A 63 -17.71 -14.86 10.18
N ASP A 64 -18.27 -16.05 9.91
CA ASP A 64 -18.05 -17.28 10.68
C ASP A 64 -16.68 -17.96 10.39
N GLY A 65 -15.72 -17.23 9.82
CA GLY A 65 -14.38 -17.73 9.52
C GLY A 65 -13.38 -17.43 10.65
N PRO A 66 -12.41 -18.32 10.94
CA PRO A 66 -11.41 -18.07 11.97
C PRO A 66 -10.55 -16.85 11.60
N VAL A 67 -10.63 -15.79 12.41
CA VAL A 67 -9.85 -14.56 12.20
C VAL A 67 -8.46 -14.75 12.79
N SER A 68 -7.45 -14.88 11.92
CA SER A 68 -6.05 -15.10 12.33
C SER A 68 -5.53 -13.99 13.26
N GLN A 69 -4.54 -14.30 14.11
CA GLN A 69 -3.95 -13.31 15.02
C GLN A 69 -3.39 -12.09 14.27
N GLU A 70 -2.88 -12.29 13.05
CA GLU A 70 -2.37 -11.20 12.21
C GLU A 70 -3.50 -10.32 11.65
N ALA A 71 -4.63 -10.92 11.25
CA ALA A 71 -5.83 -10.16 10.88
C ALA A 71 -6.38 -9.34 12.05
N GLN A 72 -6.34 -9.88 13.29
CA GLN A 72 -6.72 -9.14 14.50
C GLN A 72 -5.77 -7.95 14.77
N ARG A 73 -4.45 -8.15 14.62
CA ARG A 73 -3.44 -7.07 14.74
C ARG A 73 -3.66 -5.98 13.69
N LEU A 74 -3.86 -6.35 12.42
CA LEU A 74 -4.13 -5.40 11.34
C LEU A 74 -5.45 -4.64 11.58
N ALA A 75 -6.52 -5.31 12.00
CA ALA A 75 -7.77 -4.65 12.38
C ALA A 75 -7.60 -3.66 13.55
N ALA A 76 -6.76 -3.97 14.53
CA ALA A 76 -6.40 -3.06 15.62
C ALA A 76 -5.58 -1.86 15.13
N VAL A 77 -4.63 -2.05 14.20
CA VAL A 77 -3.90 -0.96 13.53
C VAL A 77 -4.86 -0.06 12.74
N TYR A 78 -5.79 -0.62 11.97
CA TYR A 78 -6.78 0.17 11.22
C TYR A 78 -7.79 0.89 12.13
N LYS A 79 -8.14 0.30 13.28
CA LYS A 79 -8.90 1.02 14.31
C LYS A 79 -8.08 2.21 14.82
N LYS A 80 -6.83 1.99 15.24
CA LYS A 80 -5.94 3.04 15.74
C LYS A 80 -5.79 4.18 14.73
N MET A 81 -5.53 3.89 13.45
CA MET A 81 -5.44 4.91 12.40
C MET A 81 -6.74 5.72 12.23
N ALA A 82 -7.91 5.07 12.36
CA ALA A 82 -9.20 5.75 12.31
C ALA A 82 -9.46 6.58 13.59
N ASP A 83 -9.04 6.09 14.75
CA ASP A 83 -9.13 6.82 16.02
C ASP A 83 -8.22 8.07 15.99
N GLU A 84 -6.97 7.94 15.54
CA GLU A 84 -6.01 9.03 15.37
C GLU A 84 -6.55 10.11 14.41
N PHE A 85 -7.17 9.72 13.30
CA PHE A 85 -7.78 10.66 12.35
C PHE A 85 -9.14 11.23 12.81
N THR A 86 -9.82 10.60 13.78
CA THR A 86 -11.07 11.14 14.35
C THR A 86 -10.79 12.13 15.47
N ASN A 87 -9.63 12.02 16.14
CA ASN A 87 -9.22 12.89 17.26
C ASN A 87 -8.12 13.89 16.90
N GLY A 88 -7.70 13.98 15.64
CA GLY A 88 -6.62 14.84 15.18
C GLY A 88 -6.80 15.31 13.74
N ASP A 89 -6.10 16.39 13.39
CA ASP A 89 -6.09 16.97 12.05
C ASP A 89 -5.16 16.21 11.08
N LEU A 90 -5.22 16.59 9.80
CA LEU A 90 -4.21 16.20 8.82
C LEU A 90 -2.85 16.83 9.16
N ASP A 91 -1.77 16.06 8.98
CA ASP A 91 -0.40 16.52 9.21
C ASP A 91 0.08 17.42 8.05
N PRO A 92 0.28 18.74 8.27
CA PRO A 92 0.68 19.66 7.21
C PRO A 92 2.13 19.48 6.77
N ALA A 93 2.99 18.95 7.64
CA ALA A 93 4.39 18.70 7.32
C ALA A 93 4.54 17.45 6.43
N VAL A 94 3.76 16.39 6.71
CA VAL A 94 3.62 15.25 5.80
C VAL A 94 3.08 15.72 4.45
N ILE A 95 1.97 16.47 4.44
CA ILE A 95 1.36 17.01 3.21
C ILE A 95 2.33 17.91 2.42
N GLY A 96 3.17 18.69 3.11
CA GLY A 96 4.18 19.56 2.52
C GLY A 96 5.24 18.83 1.69
N GLN A 97 5.72 17.67 2.16
CA GLN A 97 6.76 16.84 1.51
C GLN A 97 6.37 16.32 0.11
N LEU A 98 5.10 16.48 -0.26
CA LEU A 98 4.45 15.76 -1.35
C LEU A 98 4.06 16.68 -2.49
N ARG A 99 4.11 18.00 -2.26
CA ARG A 99 3.94 19.03 -3.28
C ARG A 99 4.95 18.86 -4.43
N GLY A 100 6.20 18.50 -4.10
CA GLY A 100 7.26 18.23 -5.07
C GLY A 100 7.02 17.02 -5.98
N TRP A 101 6.00 16.19 -5.70
CA TRP A 101 5.57 15.09 -6.54
C TRP A 101 4.33 15.47 -7.38
N PHE A 102 3.67 16.57 -7.07
CA PHE A 102 2.47 17.07 -7.71
C PHE A 102 2.75 18.13 -8.79
N HIS A 103 1.81 18.22 -9.72
CA HIS A 103 1.44 19.37 -10.54
C HIS A 103 0.01 19.82 -10.14
N GLY A 104 -0.44 20.99 -10.59
CA GLY A 104 -1.82 21.45 -10.40
C GLY A 104 -2.22 21.82 -8.96
N LEU A 105 -1.24 22.12 -8.10
CA LEU A 105 -1.50 22.62 -6.73
C LEU A 105 -1.67 24.14 -6.66
N GLU A 106 -0.95 24.90 -7.50
CA GLU A 106 -0.82 26.36 -7.34
C GLU A 106 -1.98 27.15 -7.98
N GLY A 107 -2.43 26.78 -9.18
CA GLY A 107 -3.55 27.46 -9.84
C GLY A 107 -4.88 27.07 -9.21
N LYS A 108 -5.74 28.04 -8.85
CA LYS A 108 -7.01 27.76 -8.12
C LYS A 108 -7.92 26.75 -8.82
N ALA A 109 -8.02 26.80 -10.14
CA ALA A 109 -8.88 25.92 -10.95
C ALA A 109 -8.25 24.54 -11.26
N ASP A 110 -6.95 24.36 -11.01
CA ASP A 110 -6.22 23.16 -11.43
C ASP A 110 -6.68 21.92 -10.65
N THR A 111 -6.77 20.78 -11.34
CA THR A 111 -6.93 19.48 -10.68
C THR A 111 -5.55 18.86 -10.45
N PRO A 112 -5.17 18.53 -9.21
CA PRO A 112 -3.92 17.86 -8.91
C PRO A 112 -3.73 16.56 -9.70
N TRP A 113 -2.57 16.46 -10.35
CA TRP A 113 -2.04 15.27 -10.97
C TRP A 113 -0.51 15.28 -10.73
N PRO A 114 0.23 14.19 -10.89
CA PRO A 114 1.59 14.09 -10.40
C PRO A 114 2.64 13.82 -11.47
N ARG A 115 3.86 14.05 -11.04
CA ARG A 115 5.05 13.85 -11.82
C ARG A 115 5.20 12.38 -12.15
N ARG A 116 5.45 12.13 -13.43
CA ARG A 116 6.20 10.94 -13.85
C ARG A 116 7.52 10.92 -13.10
N TYR A 117 8.09 9.74 -12.87
CA TYR A 117 9.39 9.65 -12.20
C TYR A 117 10.53 10.34 -12.97
N THR A 118 10.31 10.70 -14.24
CA THR A 118 11.18 11.52 -15.10
C THR A 118 10.98 13.04 -14.93
N GLU A 119 9.98 13.50 -14.18
CA GLU A 119 9.59 14.91 -13.99
C GLU A 119 9.85 15.44 -12.56
N LEU A 120 10.61 14.66 -11.78
CA LEU A 120 11.08 15.00 -10.44
C LEU A 120 12.40 15.76 -10.50
N GLU A 121 12.73 16.48 -9.42
CA GLU A 121 13.97 17.27 -9.29
C GLU A 121 15.24 16.41 -9.36
N GLU A 122 15.22 15.23 -8.72
CA GLU A 122 16.13 14.13 -9.03
C GLU A 122 15.38 13.06 -9.84
N PRO A 123 15.39 13.11 -11.19
CA PRO A 123 14.62 12.21 -12.01
C PRO A 123 15.21 10.80 -12.03
N LEU A 124 14.34 9.80 -12.00
CA LEU A 124 14.74 8.39 -11.95
C LEU A 124 15.15 7.91 -13.35
N ARG A 125 16.45 7.64 -13.55
CA ARG A 125 17.01 7.22 -14.86
C ARG A 125 16.36 5.99 -15.48
N PHE A 126 15.84 5.09 -14.65
CA PHE A 126 15.17 3.84 -15.04
C PHE A 126 13.65 4.02 -15.24
N GLY A 127 13.13 5.24 -15.06
CA GLY A 127 11.76 5.66 -15.38
C GLY A 127 10.64 5.07 -14.52
N ALA A 128 10.89 3.98 -13.77
CA ALA A 128 9.82 3.21 -13.16
C ALA A 128 10.12 2.55 -11.81
N VAL A 129 9.21 2.71 -10.84
CA VAL A 129 9.17 1.91 -9.61
C VAL A 129 8.71 0.49 -9.93
N ARG A 130 9.25 -0.50 -9.22
CA ARG A 130 8.89 -1.91 -9.41
C ARG A 130 8.22 -2.47 -8.17
N LEU A 131 6.98 -2.93 -8.35
CA LEU A 131 6.12 -3.39 -7.26
C LEU A 131 5.19 -4.53 -7.69
N LEU A 132 4.95 -5.47 -6.78
CA LEU A 132 3.96 -6.53 -6.89
C LEU A 132 2.67 -6.09 -6.18
N VAL A 133 1.54 -6.17 -6.87
CA VAL A 133 0.23 -5.72 -6.36
C VAL A 133 -0.87 -6.75 -6.52
N VAL A 134 -1.83 -6.73 -5.58
CA VAL A 134 -3.18 -7.24 -5.80
C VAL A 134 -3.95 -6.15 -6.56
N PRO A 135 -4.41 -6.36 -7.80
CA PRO A 135 -5.36 -5.45 -8.45
C PRO A 135 -6.73 -5.53 -7.77
N LEU A 136 -7.63 -4.57 -8.02
CA LEU A 136 -9.05 -4.67 -7.61
C LEU A 136 -10.03 -4.70 -8.80
N ASP A 137 -9.55 -4.68 -10.05
CA ASP A 137 -10.39 -4.51 -11.24
C ASP A 137 -11.18 -5.77 -11.63
N GLU A 138 -10.64 -6.96 -11.31
CA GLU A 138 -11.29 -8.26 -11.46
C GLU A 138 -12.63 -8.38 -10.70
N SER A 139 -12.90 -7.52 -9.71
CA SER A 139 -14.14 -7.52 -8.95
C SER A 139 -15.00 -6.27 -9.20
N PRO A 140 -16.01 -6.36 -10.09
CA PRO A 140 -16.99 -5.29 -10.29
C PRO A 140 -17.74 -4.88 -9.02
N ALA A 141 -17.84 -5.76 -8.01
CA ALA A 141 -18.41 -5.42 -6.71
C ALA A 141 -17.48 -4.49 -5.92
N VAL A 142 -16.20 -4.84 -5.80
CA VAL A 142 -15.19 -4.01 -5.12
C VAL A 142 -14.98 -2.70 -5.87
N LEU A 143 -14.92 -2.70 -7.21
CA LEU A 143 -14.83 -1.47 -8.00
C LEU A 143 -16.01 -0.51 -7.77
N ARG A 144 -17.25 -1.03 -7.62
CA ARG A 144 -18.43 -0.21 -7.28
C ARG A 144 -18.34 0.34 -5.86
N ILE A 145 -17.86 -0.44 -4.90
CA ILE A 145 -17.63 -0.02 -3.53
C ILE A 145 -16.58 1.10 -3.47
N ALA A 146 -15.41 0.86 -4.06
CA ALA A 146 -14.29 1.78 -4.17
C ALA A 146 -14.73 3.11 -4.82
N ALA A 147 -15.36 3.05 -6.01
CA ALA A 147 -15.86 4.25 -6.69
C ALA A 147 -16.99 4.96 -5.90
N GLY A 148 -17.81 4.21 -5.15
CA GLY A 148 -18.89 4.75 -4.31
C GLY A 148 -18.35 5.53 -3.10
N VAL A 149 -17.37 4.96 -2.39
CA VAL A 149 -16.64 5.59 -1.29
C VAL A 149 -15.97 6.88 -1.76
N THR A 150 -15.23 6.83 -2.87
CA THR A 150 -14.63 8.00 -3.51
C THR A 150 -15.68 9.06 -3.86
N ALA A 151 -16.76 8.68 -4.55
CA ALA A 151 -17.77 9.63 -5.02
C ALA A 151 -18.57 10.26 -3.87
N ASP A 152 -18.72 9.58 -2.74
CA ASP A 152 -19.37 10.13 -1.55
C ASP A 152 -18.45 11.13 -0.84
N VAL A 153 -17.18 10.76 -0.59
CA VAL A 153 -16.17 11.65 -0.03
C VAL A 153 -15.98 12.91 -0.88
N MET A 154 -15.92 12.78 -2.20
CA MET A 154 -15.78 13.91 -3.13
C MET A 154 -16.88 14.97 -3.00
N ARG A 155 -18.08 14.64 -2.50
CA ARG A 155 -19.17 15.60 -2.28
C ARG A 155 -19.07 16.36 -0.96
N LEU A 156 -18.28 15.87 -0.02
CA LEU A 156 -18.12 16.44 1.33
C LEU A 156 -16.96 17.44 1.41
N LEU A 157 -16.19 17.58 0.33
CA LEU A 157 -15.02 18.44 0.28
C LEU A 157 -15.41 19.91 0.09
N PRO A 158 -14.70 20.86 0.70
CA PRO A 158 -14.93 22.29 0.45
C PRO A 158 -14.62 22.66 -1.01
N LEU A 159 -15.33 23.68 -1.52
CA LEU A 159 -15.10 24.19 -2.87
C LEU A 159 -13.65 24.65 -3.04
N GLY A 160 -12.97 24.14 -4.07
CA GLY A 160 -11.54 24.41 -4.31
C GLY A 160 -10.56 23.45 -3.61
N ALA A 161 -11.05 22.40 -2.94
CA ALA A 161 -10.22 21.32 -2.41
C ALA A 161 -9.26 20.75 -3.47
N LYS A 162 -8.00 20.53 -3.10
CA LYS A 162 -6.98 19.96 -3.98
C LYS A 162 -6.95 18.44 -3.87
N VAL A 163 -7.52 17.78 -4.88
CA VAL A 163 -7.80 16.35 -4.94
C VAL A 163 -7.31 15.72 -6.24
N PHE A 164 -6.90 14.46 -6.19
CA PHE A 164 -7.38 13.52 -7.21
C PHE A 164 -7.84 12.22 -6.55
N ALA A 165 -8.72 11.51 -7.25
CA ALA A 165 -9.09 10.13 -6.95
C ALA A 165 -8.59 9.18 -8.03
N ASN A 166 -8.05 8.02 -7.62
CA ASN A 166 -7.53 7.01 -8.52
C ASN A 166 -8.59 6.57 -9.55
N SER A 167 -8.12 6.31 -10.77
CA SER A 167 -8.92 5.63 -11.80
C SER A 167 -9.31 4.24 -11.32
N ARG A 168 -10.43 3.69 -11.82
CA ARG A 168 -10.91 2.35 -11.43
C ARG A 168 -9.92 1.24 -11.75
N GLY A 169 -9.19 1.35 -12.87
CA GLY A 169 -8.12 0.40 -13.24
C GLY A 169 -6.84 0.58 -12.42
N ASN A 170 -6.74 1.65 -11.62
CA ASN A 170 -5.59 2.01 -10.81
C ASN A 170 -5.80 1.65 -9.33
N TYR A 171 -6.95 1.05 -8.96
CA TYR A 171 -7.20 0.57 -7.60
C TYR A 171 -6.48 -0.76 -7.37
N HIS A 172 -5.56 -0.78 -6.41
CA HIS A 172 -4.67 -1.90 -6.12
C HIS A 172 -4.27 -1.92 -4.64
N SER A 173 -3.68 -3.02 -4.18
CA SER A 173 -2.99 -3.14 -2.89
C SER A 173 -1.57 -3.64 -3.07
N THR A 174 -0.60 -2.84 -2.65
CA THR A 174 0.82 -3.19 -2.81
C THR A 174 1.25 -4.27 -1.82
N ILE A 175 1.72 -5.39 -2.37
CA ILE A 175 2.21 -6.53 -1.60
C ILE A 175 3.70 -6.34 -1.30
N PHE A 176 4.50 -5.94 -2.29
CA PHE A 176 5.96 -5.82 -2.16
C PHE A 176 6.54 -4.82 -3.16
N HIS A 177 7.60 -4.12 -2.76
CA HIS A 177 8.40 -3.24 -3.65
C HIS A 177 9.79 -3.86 -3.89
N THR A 178 10.15 -4.17 -5.14
CA THR A 178 11.55 -4.50 -5.48
C THR A 178 12.40 -3.23 -5.58
N SER A 179 11.82 -2.10 -6.01
CA SER A 179 12.45 -0.77 -5.93
C SER A 179 11.48 0.29 -5.42
N GLN A 180 11.99 1.46 -5.01
CA GLN A 180 11.18 2.63 -4.64
C GLN A 180 11.75 3.93 -5.23
N PRO A 181 10.99 5.04 -5.27
CA PRO A 181 11.47 6.29 -5.86
C PRO A 181 12.73 6.83 -5.18
N THR A 182 12.76 6.82 -3.85
CA THR A 182 13.89 7.29 -3.04
C THR A 182 14.94 6.20 -2.79
N ASP A 183 14.71 4.99 -3.27
CA ASP A 183 15.56 3.83 -3.06
C ASP A 183 15.62 2.95 -4.33
N PRO A 184 16.35 3.41 -5.36
CA PRO A 184 16.39 2.76 -6.66
C PRO A 184 17.30 1.53 -6.61
N ARG A 185 16.68 0.34 -6.65
CA ARG A 185 17.35 -0.96 -6.74
C ARG A 185 17.43 -1.41 -8.19
N ALA A 186 18.65 -1.62 -8.68
CA ALA A 186 18.92 -2.00 -10.06
C ALA A 186 18.77 -3.51 -10.25
N ASP A 187 19.31 -4.31 -9.32
CA ASP A 187 19.10 -5.75 -9.22
C ASP A 187 18.77 -6.13 -7.77
N PRO A 188 17.49 -6.34 -7.42
CA PRO A 188 17.07 -6.61 -6.05
C PRO A 188 17.44 -8.02 -5.56
N THR A 189 17.97 -8.89 -6.42
CA THR A 189 18.42 -10.25 -6.03
C THR A 189 19.78 -10.23 -5.34
N LEU A 190 20.63 -9.24 -5.64
CA LEU A 190 21.87 -8.97 -4.92
C LEU A 190 21.56 -8.33 -3.55
N PRO A 191 22.27 -8.65 -2.45
CA PRO A 191 21.97 -8.10 -1.12
C PRO A 191 22.11 -6.56 -0.99
N ASP A 192 22.88 -5.91 -1.86
CA ASP A 192 22.97 -4.46 -1.97
C ASP A 192 21.89 -3.85 -2.87
N GLY A 193 21.19 -4.67 -3.65
CA GLY A 193 20.25 -4.22 -4.69
C GLY A 193 20.92 -3.76 -5.98
N GLY A 194 22.19 -4.10 -6.20
CA GLY A 194 23.01 -3.68 -7.32
C GLY A 194 23.32 -2.17 -7.33
N VAL A 195 23.35 -1.53 -6.14
CA VAL A 195 23.50 -0.07 -5.98
C VAL A 195 24.88 0.32 -5.48
N ASP A 196 25.48 1.31 -6.13
CA ASP A 196 26.56 2.08 -5.53
C ASP A 196 25.96 3.12 -4.57
N LEU A 197 26.25 2.99 -3.28
CA LEU A 197 25.77 3.91 -2.25
C LEU A 197 26.50 5.27 -2.25
N SER A 198 27.66 5.38 -2.91
CA SER A 198 28.34 6.68 -3.12
C SER A 198 27.63 7.54 -4.17
N LEU A 199 26.81 6.94 -5.03
CA LEU A 199 26.03 7.63 -6.04
C LEU A 199 24.65 8.04 -5.52
N ARG A 200 24.24 9.29 -5.83
CA ARG A 200 22.86 9.76 -5.62
C ARG A 200 21.85 8.94 -6.44
N PRO A 201 20.57 8.86 -6.03
CA PRO A 201 19.54 8.13 -6.75
C PRO A 201 19.50 8.40 -8.26
N ALA A 202 19.55 9.66 -8.68
CA ALA A 202 19.56 10.07 -10.10
C ALA A 202 20.89 9.83 -10.85
N GLN A 203 21.92 9.28 -10.20
CA GLN A 203 23.22 8.93 -10.81
C GLN A 203 23.41 7.40 -10.96
N ARG A 204 22.70 6.59 -10.18
CA ARG A 204 22.80 5.12 -10.20
C ARG A 204 22.39 4.52 -11.56
N ARG A 205 22.93 3.34 -11.86
CA ARG A 205 22.64 2.60 -13.10
C ARG A 205 21.16 2.20 -13.18
N THR A 206 20.69 1.95 -14.40
CA THR A 206 19.40 1.28 -14.61
C THR A 206 19.54 -0.24 -14.42
N MET A 207 18.41 -0.90 -14.16
CA MET A 207 18.26 -2.34 -14.38
C MET A 207 18.48 -2.66 -15.87
N THR A 208 19.07 -3.81 -16.17
CA THR A 208 19.28 -4.35 -17.52
C THR A 208 18.13 -5.31 -17.91
N PRO A 209 17.97 -5.64 -19.21
CA PRO A 209 16.97 -6.62 -19.65
C PRO A 209 17.14 -8.02 -19.04
N ALA A 210 18.38 -8.43 -18.73
CA ALA A 210 18.67 -9.72 -18.11
C ALA A 210 18.24 -9.75 -16.64
N GLU A 211 18.56 -8.71 -15.87
CA GLU A 211 18.11 -8.54 -14.47
C GLU A 211 16.59 -8.45 -14.39
N TRP A 212 15.94 -7.76 -15.32
CA TRP A 212 14.47 -7.73 -15.42
C TRP A 212 13.88 -9.11 -15.69
N GLY A 213 14.44 -9.87 -16.64
CA GLY A 213 14.01 -11.24 -16.91
C GLY A 213 14.14 -12.16 -15.69
N HIS A 214 15.20 -11.98 -14.90
CA HIS A 214 15.42 -12.75 -13.67
C HIS A 214 14.47 -12.33 -12.53
N GLU A 215 14.21 -11.03 -12.34
CA GLU A 215 13.23 -10.50 -11.39
C GLU A 215 11.81 -11.00 -11.72
N LEU A 216 11.42 -10.91 -13.00
CA LEU A 216 10.12 -11.34 -13.50
C LEU A 216 9.91 -12.86 -13.36
N GLU A 217 10.89 -13.69 -13.72
CA GLU A 217 10.74 -15.15 -13.60
C GLU A 217 10.74 -15.60 -12.13
N THR A 218 11.54 -14.96 -11.28
CA THR A 218 11.54 -15.22 -9.83
C THR A 218 10.20 -14.82 -9.20
N MET A 219 9.63 -13.67 -9.57
CA MET A 219 8.27 -13.27 -9.20
C MET A 219 7.23 -14.28 -9.69
N ARG A 220 7.27 -14.65 -10.98
CA ARG A 220 6.32 -15.58 -11.63
C ARG A 220 6.28 -16.92 -10.90
N ARG A 221 7.44 -17.52 -10.62
CA ARG A 221 7.54 -18.76 -9.84
C ARG A 221 6.85 -18.60 -8.48
N LEU A 222 7.28 -17.63 -7.67
CA LEU A 222 6.80 -17.43 -6.31
C LEU A 222 5.29 -17.15 -6.23
N VAL A 223 4.74 -16.42 -7.20
CA VAL A 223 3.28 -16.17 -7.28
C VAL A 223 2.52 -17.42 -7.71
N SER A 224 3.03 -18.20 -8.68
CA SER A 224 2.40 -19.47 -9.11
C SER A 224 2.43 -20.58 -8.04
N GLU A 225 3.29 -20.44 -7.03
CA GLU A 225 3.37 -21.27 -5.82
C GLU A 225 2.49 -20.76 -4.68
N THR A 226 1.88 -19.57 -4.81
CA THR A 226 1.12 -18.93 -3.73
C THR A 226 -0.39 -19.21 -3.90
N PRO A 227 -1.07 -19.79 -2.89
CA PRO A 227 -2.54 -19.95 -2.91
C PRO A 227 -3.28 -18.63 -3.15
N VAL A 228 -4.52 -18.70 -3.65
CA VAL A 228 -5.38 -17.52 -3.76
C VAL A 228 -5.70 -16.97 -2.36
N PRO A 229 -5.33 -15.73 -2.02
CA PRO A 229 -5.67 -15.12 -0.73
C PRO A 229 -7.15 -14.71 -0.70
N VAL A 230 -7.77 -14.74 0.49
CA VAL A 230 -9.09 -14.13 0.71
C VAL A 230 -8.90 -12.88 1.56
N LEU A 231 -9.13 -11.72 0.96
CA LEU A 231 -9.09 -10.42 1.63
C LEU A 231 -10.50 -10.04 2.09
N ARG A 232 -10.63 -9.56 3.33
CA ARG A 232 -11.84 -8.98 3.90
C ARG A 232 -11.66 -7.48 4.05
N LEU A 233 -12.62 -6.70 3.56
CA LEU A 233 -12.66 -5.25 3.76
C LEU A 233 -12.98 -4.98 5.24
N GLU A 234 -12.02 -4.38 5.94
CA GLU A 234 -12.07 -4.15 7.38
C GLU A 234 -12.63 -2.76 7.69
N ARG A 235 -12.01 -1.71 7.11
CA ARG A 235 -12.40 -0.30 7.27
C ARG A 235 -12.11 0.55 6.04
N VAL A 236 -12.84 1.66 5.92
CA VAL A 236 -12.41 2.87 5.19
C VAL A 236 -11.73 3.79 6.19
N VAL A 237 -10.54 4.30 5.88
CA VAL A 237 -9.72 5.14 6.77
C VAL A 237 -9.08 6.27 5.97
N GLN A 238 -9.05 7.50 6.49
CA GLN A 238 -8.10 8.50 5.98
C GLN A 238 -6.86 8.48 6.89
N ALA A 239 -5.67 8.35 6.30
CA ALA A 239 -4.43 8.52 7.05
C ALA A 239 -4.20 10.01 7.37
N ALA A 240 -3.43 10.32 8.41
CA ALA A 240 -3.00 11.70 8.74
C ALA A 240 -2.31 12.42 7.56
N SER A 241 -1.79 11.65 6.59
CA SER A 241 -1.26 12.16 5.32
C SER A 241 -2.36 12.65 4.34
N GLY A 242 -3.65 12.63 4.69
CA GLY A 242 -4.73 13.08 3.80
C GLY A 242 -5.17 12.06 2.75
N VAL A 243 -4.73 10.80 2.89
CA VAL A 243 -4.97 9.73 1.91
C VAL A 243 -6.11 8.84 2.37
N LEU A 244 -7.14 8.66 1.53
CA LEU A 244 -8.23 7.74 1.80
C LEU A 244 -7.85 6.32 1.36
N LEU A 245 -8.09 5.37 2.24
CA LEU A 245 -7.71 3.97 2.13
C LEU A 245 -8.95 3.09 2.26
N LEU A 246 -9.09 2.11 1.38
CA LEU A 246 -9.73 0.85 1.77
C LEU A 246 -8.67 0.02 2.50
N THR A 247 -9.01 -0.56 3.64
CA THR A 247 -8.08 -1.38 4.43
C THR A 247 -8.57 -2.83 4.49
N TRP A 248 -7.63 -3.76 4.35
CA TRP A 248 -7.91 -5.19 4.18
C TRP A 248 -7.24 -6.01 5.28
N THR A 249 -7.97 -6.99 5.79
CA THR A 249 -7.47 -8.11 6.58
C THR A 249 -7.48 -9.38 5.73
N GLU A 250 -6.59 -10.33 6.00
CA GLU A 250 -6.64 -11.64 5.34
C GLU A 250 -7.48 -12.61 6.19
N VAL A 251 -8.28 -13.47 5.57
CA VAL A 251 -9.18 -14.42 6.26
C VAL A 251 -9.11 -15.82 5.64
N GLY A 252 -9.40 -16.84 6.45
CA GLY A 252 -9.30 -18.25 6.06
C GLY A 252 -8.13 -18.96 6.73
N GLU A 253 -7.80 -20.16 6.23
CA GLU A 253 -6.71 -20.98 6.76
C GLU A 253 -5.39 -20.60 6.07
N GLY A 254 -4.47 -20.02 6.85
CA GLY A 254 -3.14 -19.62 6.39
C GLY A 254 -2.83 -18.15 6.63
N ALA A 255 -1.67 -17.73 6.11
CA ALA A 255 -1.19 -16.35 6.11
C ALA A 255 -0.46 -16.11 4.79
N VAL A 256 -1.21 -16.17 3.69
CA VAL A 256 -0.77 -16.18 2.29
C VAL A 256 0.00 -14.91 1.94
N ILE A 257 -0.50 -13.73 2.26
CA ILE A 257 0.18 -12.46 1.97
C ILE A 257 1.40 -12.26 2.89
N PRO A 258 1.35 -12.53 4.20
CA PRO A 258 2.56 -12.55 5.05
C PRO A 258 3.64 -13.53 4.58
N ASP A 259 3.28 -14.75 4.16
CA ASP A 259 4.24 -15.74 3.64
C ASP A 259 4.82 -15.34 2.28
N LEU A 260 4.00 -14.88 1.34
CA LEU A 260 4.50 -14.34 0.07
C LEU A 260 5.45 -13.15 0.33
N ARG A 261 5.09 -12.24 1.24
CA ARG A 261 5.99 -11.15 1.69
C ARG A 261 7.25 -11.64 2.39
N ARG A 262 7.28 -12.85 2.96
CA ARG A 262 8.47 -13.49 3.53
C ARG A 262 9.35 -14.06 2.41
N ARG A 263 8.81 -14.94 1.56
CA ARG A 263 9.53 -15.53 0.42
C ARG A 263 10.08 -14.47 -0.55
N LEU A 264 9.36 -13.37 -0.75
CA LEU A 264 9.84 -12.24 -1.56
C LEU A 264 11.04 -11.52 -0.95
N ARG A 265 11.14 -11.38 0.38
CA ARG A 265 12.34 -10.83 1.04
C ARG A 265 13.53 -11.79 0.96
N GLU A 266 13.26 -13.10 1.02
CA GLU A 266 14.29 -14.14 0.91
C GLU A 266 14.85 -14.23 -0.52
N ALA A 267 14.01 -14.08 -1.55
CA ALA A 267 14.41 -14.07 -2.95
C ALA A 267 14.96 -12.72 -3.45
N PHE A 268 14.59 -11.62 -2.80
CA PHE A 268 15.02 -10.26 -3.14
C PHE A 268 15.65 -9.55 -1.93
N PRO A 269 16.84 -9.99 -1.46
CA PRO A 269 17.48 -9.45 -0.26
C PRO A 269 17.87 -7.96 -0.39
N GLY A 270 18.11 -7.48 -1.61
CA GLY A 270 18.37 -6.07 -1.90
C GLY A 270 17.15 -5.30 -2.39
N ALA A 271 15.93 -5.81 -2.20
CA ALA A 271 14.71 -5.04 -2.40
C ALA A 271 14.66 -3.81 -1.47
N SER A 272 13.73 -2.89 -1.72
CA SER A 272 13.66 -1.68 -0.89
C SER A 272 13.36 -2.02 0.58
N THR A 273 14.09 -1.39 1.49
CA THR A 273 13.89 -1.58 2.94
C THR A 273 12.56 -1.01 3.44
N LYS A 274 11.98 -0.07 2.69
CA LYS A 274 10.64 0.49 2.92
C LYS A 274 9.57 -0.43 2.31
N GLN A 275 8.93 -1.23 3.14
CA GLN A 275 7.83 -2.11 2.72
C GLN A 275 6.51 -1.73 3.41
N ALA A 276 5.39 -1.92 2.71
CA ALA A 276 4.08 -1.75 3.29
C ALA A 276 3.83 -2.84 4.34
N THR A 277 3.64 -2.46 5.60
CA THR A 277 3.28 -3.38 6.69
C THR A 277 1.82 -3.81 6.56
N ILE A 278 0.93 -2.84 6.35
CA ILE A 278 -0.51 -3.02 6.14
C ILE A 278 -0.88 -3.53 4.73
N ILE A 279 -2.13 -3.93 4.54
CA ILE A 279 -2.75 -4.23 3.23
C ILE A 279 -3.86 -3.19 3.01
N HIS A 280 -3.64 -2.27 2.06
CA HIS A 280 -4.57 -1.15 1.81
C HIS A 280 -4.68 -0.85 0.33
N SER A 281 -5.74 -0.17 -0.09
CA SER A 281 -5.89 0.37 -1.45
C SER A 281 -6.08 1.88 -1.40
N SER A 282 -5.20 2.60 -2.09
CA SER A 282 -5.21 4.06 -2.14
C SER A 282 -6.32 4.57 -3.07
N MET A 283 -7.33 5.22 -2.50
CA MET A 283 -8.53 5.65 -3.22
C MET A 283 -8.44 7.07 -3.78
N LEU A 284 -8.01 8.01 -2.95
CA LEU A 284 -7.85 9.42 -3.27
C LEU A 284 -6.86 10.07 -2.29
N ARG A 285 -6.30 11.24 -2.65
CA ARG A 285 -5.34 11.97 -1.80
C ARG A 285 -5.68 13.47 -1.81
N ILE A 286 -5.85 14.07 -0.63
CA ILE A 286 -6.41 15.43 -0.43
C ILE A 286 -5.84 16.08 0.83
N ALA A 287 -5.63 17.39 0.80
CA ALA A 287 -5.35 18.21 1.98
C ALA A 287 -6.61 18.98 2.48
N VAL A 288 -7.62 18.29 3.05
CA VAL A 288 -8.80 18.92 3.69
C VAL A 288 -9.29 18.14 4.92
N ALA A 289 -10.03 18.82 5.79
CA ALA A 289 -10.45 18.37 7.12
C ALA A 289 -11.41 17.16 7.17
N ALA A 290 -11.67 16.70 8.40
CA ALA A 290 -12.27 15.43 8.79
C ALA A 290 -13.52 14.95 8.00
N ILE A 291 -13.32 14.01 7.08
CA ILE A 291 -14.36 13.17 6.48
C ILE A 291 -14.66 11.90 7.31
N SER A 292 -14.21 11.85 8.58
CA SER A 292 -14.22 10.66 9.44
C SER A 292 -15.60 10.02 9.55
N ALA A 293 -16.64 10.81 9.77
CA ALA A 293 -18.03 10.32 9.83
C ALA A 293 -18.52 9.66 8.53
N ALA A 294 -17.94 9.98 7.36
CA ALA A 294 -18.22 9.25 6.12
C ALA A 294 -17.44 7.94 6.04
N ALA A 295 -16.16 7.97 6.39
CA ALA A 295 -15.32 6.77 6.49
C ALA A 295 -15.90 5.74 7.48
N GLU A 296 -16.47 6.18 8.61
CA GLU A 296 -17.19 5.33 9.57
C GLU A 296 -18.46 4.72 8.98
N ARG A 297 -19.35 5.52 8.37
CA ARG A 297 -20.57 5.01 7.70
C ARG A 297 -20.24 3.94 6.65
N TRP A 298 -19.21 4.19 5.83
CA TRP A 298 -18.76 3.20 4.85
C TRP A 298 -18.10 1.99 5.51
N SER A 299 -17.30 2.16 6.57
CA SER A 299 -16.73 1.04 7.34
C SER A 299 -17.80 0.13 7.96
N ALA A 300 -18.90 0.71 8.47
CA ALA A 300 -20.03 -0.04 9.00
C ALA A 300 -20.79 -0.78 7.88
N ARG A 301 -21.01 -0.11 6.74
CA ARG A 301 -21.74 -0.66 5.58
C ARG A 301 -20.99 -1.78 4.84
N LEU A 302 -19.65 -1.73 4.81
CA LEU A 302 -18.81 -2.57 3.95
C LEU A 302 -18.12 -3.73 4.67
N ARG A 303 -18.14 -3.75 6.01
CA ARG A 303 -17.50 -4.78 6.83
C ARG A 303 -17.92 -6.18 6.38
N GLY A 304 -16.95 -7.08 6.24
CA GLY A 304 -17.20 -8.45 5.80
C GLY A 304 -17.27 -8.63 4.28
N THR A 305 -17.17 -7.56 3.48
CA THR A 305 -17.00 -7.70 2.02
C THR A 305 -15.71 -8.47 1.74
N ARG A 306 -15.81 -9.63 1.08
CA ARG A 306 -14.65 -10.46 0.72
C ARG A 306 -14.23 -10.24 -0.74
N TYR A 307 -12.95 -10.39 -1.02
CA TYR A 307 -12.35 -10.36 -2.34
C TYR A 307 -11.21 -11.38 -2.44
N SER A 308 -11.16 -12.11 -3.55
CA SER A 308 -10.08 -13.02 -3.91
C SER A 308 -9.60 -12.69 -5.31
N PRO A 309 -8.33 -12.28 -5.49
CA PRO A 309 -7.76 -12.05 -6.82
C PRO A 309 -7.44 -13.38 -7.51
N ALA A 310 -7.61 -13.44 -8.83
CA ALA A 310 -7.15 -14.56 -9.65
C ALA A 310 -5.66 -14.43 -10.00
N ALA A 311 -5.17 -13.19 -10.14
CA ALA A 311 -3.77 -12.89 -10.40
C ALA A 311 -3.23 -11.73 -9.55
N LEU A 312 -1.91 -11.70 -9.37
CA LEU A 312 -1.18 -10.51 -8.97
C LEU A 312 -0.58 -9.86 -10.20
N TRP A 313 -0.29 -8.55 -10.15
CA TRP A 313 0.45 -7.88 -11.22
C TRP A 313 1.83 -7.44 -10.72
N LEU A 314 2.88 -7.73 -11.49
CA LEU A 314 4.18 -7.08 -11.35
C LEU A 314 4.18 -5.84 -12.25
N ILE A 315 4.40 -4.67 -11.65
CA ILE A 315 4.23 -3.37 -12.31
C ILE A 315 5.58 -2.66 -12.41
N ARG A 316 5.88 -2.09 -13.58
CA ARG A 316 6.90 -1.05 -13.78
C ARG A 316 6.19 0.30 -13.86
N GLU A 317 5.85 0.84 -12.70
CA GLU A 317 5.03 2.05 -12.52
C GLU A 317 5.84 3.29 -12.92
N THR A 318 5.35 4.12 -13.86
CA THR A 318 6.05 5.31 -14.41
C THR A 318 5.51 6.64 -13.88
N GLU A 319 4.24 6.67 -13.48
CA GLU A 319 3.56 7.77 -12.76
C GLU A 319 3.38 7.31 -11.30
N PHE A 320 3.59 8.18 -10.31
CA PHE A 320 3.63 7.78 -8.90
C PHE A 320 2.31 7.11 -8.43
N SER A 321 2.29 6.41 -7.27
CA SER A 321 1.26 5.41 -6.86
C SER A 321 -0.10 5.48 -7.57
N THR A 322 -0.13 4.79 -8.70
CA THR A 322 -1.23 4.61 -9.67
C THR A 322 -1.19 3.26 -10.36
N ILE A 323 -0.07 2.54 -10.30
CA ILE A 323 0.27 1.40 -11.15
C ILE A 323 0.15 1.67 -12.67
N ALA A 324 0.22 2.93 -13.10
CA ALA A 324 0.30 3.27 -14.51
C ALA A 324 1.71 2.98 -15.04
N GLY A 325 1.82 2.14 -16.07
CA GLY A 325 3.11 1.67 -16.60
C GLY A 325 2.98 0.33 -17.33
N GLU A 326 4.11 -0.35 -17.53
CA GLU A 326 4.11 -1.75 -18.01
C GLU A 326 3.64 -2.69 -16.89
N ARG A 327 2.87 -3.72 -17.24
CA ARG A 327 2.36 -4.71 -16.28
C ARG A 327 2.47 -6.15 -16.80
N GLU A 328 2.92 -7.03 -15.92
CA GLU A 328 2.98 -8.47 -16.13
C GLU A 328 1.95 -9.15 -15.22
N VAL A 329 1.06 -9.96 -15.79
CA VAL A 329 -0.01 -10.66 -15.05
C VAL A 329 0.52 -12.01 -14.57
N LEU A 330 0.54 -12.21 -13.26
CA LEU A 330 1.09 -13.39 -12.60
C LEU A 330 -0.05 -14.17 -11.92
N THR A 331 -0.48 -15.26 -12.54
CA THR A 331 -1.53 -16.13 -12.01
C THR A 331 -1.10 -16.78 -10.69
N LEU A 332 -1.99 -16.78 -9.71
CA LEU A 332 -1.82 -17.47 -8.43
C LEU A 332 -1.95 -19.00 -8.60
N ALA A 333 -1.61 -19.76 -7.56
CA ALA A 333 -1.82 -21.21 -7.57
C ALA A 333 -3.32 -21.54 -7.68
N ASP A 334 -3.68 -22.35 -8.68
CA ASP A 334 -5.05 -22.83 -8.88
C ASP A 334 -5.51 -23.69 -7.69
N PRO A 335 -6.58 -23.30 -6.95
CA PRO A 335 -7.08 -24.07 -5.82
C PRO A 335 -7.69 -25.42 -6.21
N ALA A 336 -7.96 -25.68 -7.50
CA ALA A 336 -8.39 -26.98 -8.01
C ALA A 336 -7.20 -27.88 -8.44
N ALA A 337 -5.98 -27.36 -8.54
CA ALA A 337 -4.82 -28.14 -8.91
C ALA A 337 -4.36 -29.03 -7.74
N ALA A 338 -4.09 -30.31 -8.03
CA ALA A 338 -3.57 -31.24 -7.03
C ALA A 338 -2.23 -30.74 -6.45
N PRO A 339 -2.01 -30.84 -5.13
CA PRO A 339 -0.82 -30.30 -4.48
C PRO A 339 0.46 -30.93 -5.05
N ARG A 340 1.33 -30.10 -5.62
CA ARG A 340 2.62 -30.52 -6.17
C ARG A 340 3.48 -31.08 -5.05
N ARG A 341 3.78 -32.39 -5.11
CA ARG A 341 4.83 -33.00 -4.31
C ARG A 341 6.18 -32.60 -4.93
N TRP A 342 7.06 -32.06 -4.09
CA TRP A 342 8.44 -31.73 -4.38
C TRP A 342 9.34 -32.67 -3.57
#